data_AF-A0A645J189-F1
#
_entry.id   AF-A0A645J189-F1
#
_cell.length_a   1.000
_cell.length_b   1.000
_cell.length_c   1.000
_cell.angle_alpha   90.00
_cell.angle_beta   90.00
_cell.angle_gamma   90.00
#
_symmetry.space_group_name_H-M   'P 1'
#
loop_
_entity.id
_entity.type
_entity.pdbx_description
1 polymer ?
#
loop_
_entity_poly.entity_id
_entity_poly.type
_entity_poly.pdbx_seq_one_letter_code
_entity_poly.pdbx_strand_id
1 'polypeptide(L)' 'MFCPVSGTVLAVNEALLDAPQTINEAPYDAWLIKVADITDKVELLDADAYRGVTGA' A
#
# COMPACT_ATOMS: atom_id res chain seq x y z
N MET A 1 7.85 5.75 -2.89
CA MET A 1 6.45 5.42 -2.55
C MET A 1 5.58 6.57 -3.01
N PHE A 2 4.47 6.30 -3.69
CA PHE A 2 3.45 7.30 -4.02
C PHE A 2 2.15 6.89 -3.33
N CYS A 3 1.44 7.84 -2.73
CA CYS A 3 0.14 7.55 -2.11
C CYS A 3 -0.95 7.58 -3.19
N PRO A 4 -1.74 6.51 -3.37
CA PRO A 4 -2.78 6.48 -4.39
C PRO A 4 -4.05 7.25 -3.99
N VAL A 5 -4.13 7.74 -2.75
CA VAL A 5 -5.29 8.44 -2.19
C VAL A 5 -4.87 9.72 -1.46
N SER A 6 -5.72 10.74 -1.49
CA SER A 6 -5.62 11.92 -0.63
C SER A 6 -6.43 11.70 0.64
N GLY A 7 -5.84 12.00 1.79
CA GLY A 7 -6.48 11.80 3.10
C GLY A 7 -5.50 12.06 4.24
N THR A 8 -5.84 11.58 5.44
CA THR A 8 -5.04 11.75 6.66
C THR A 8 -4.35 10.43 7.02
N VAL A 9 -3.04 10.46 7.31
CA VAL A 9 -2.34 9.26 7.80
C VAL A 9 -2.86 8.90 9.19
N LEU A 10 -3.45 7.72 9.32
CA LEU A 10 -4.01 7.20 10.56
C LEU A 10 -2.98 6.40 11.36
N ALA A 11 -2.16 5.60 10.68
CA ALA A 11 -1.14 4.78 11.33
C ALA A 11 0.01 4.47 10.37
N VAL A 12 1.18 4.21 10.94
CA VAL A 12 2.36 3.67 10.26
C VAL A 12 2.68 2.30 10.86
N ASN A 13 3.19 1.37 10.07
CA ASN A 13 3.56 0.06 10.58
C ASN A 13 4.95 0.12 11.22
N GLU A 14 5.01 0.45 12.51
CA GLU A 14 6.26 0.60 13.25
C GLU A 14 7.10 -0.69 13.28
N ALA A 15 6.48 -1.86 13.14
CA ALA A 15 7.19 -3.15 13.10
C ALA A 15 8.17 -3.25 11.92
N LEU A 16 7.94 -2.49 10.85
CA LEU A 16 8.84 -2.46 9.68
C LEU A 16 10.13 -1.67 9.94
N LEU A 17 10.20 -0.87 11.01
CA LEU A 17 11.45 -0.20 11.40
C LEU A 17 12.47 -1.21 11.93
N ASP A 18 11.99 -2.23 12.65
CA ASP A 18 12.83 -3.29 13.20
C ASP A 18 12.98 -4.47 12.24
N ALA A 19 11.98 -4.74 11.39
CA ALA A 19 11.93 -5.90 10.51
C ALA A 19 11.51 -5.55 9.06
N PRO A 20 12.29 -4.73 8.32
CA PRO A 20 11.94 -4.29 6.96
C PRO A 20 11.89 -5.43 5.93
N GLN A 21 12.62 -6.53 6.16
CA GLN A 21 12.64 -7.70 5.28
C GLN A 21 11.27 -8.38 5.13
N THR A 22 10.37 -8.19 6.10
CA THR A 22 9.01 -8.76 6.06
C THR A 22 8.20 -8.26 4.86
N ILE A 23 8.55 -7.10 4.29
CA ILE A 23 7.98 -6.58 3.04
C ILE A 23 8.22 -7.56 1.88
N ASN A 24 9.38 -8.22 1.85
CA ASN A 24 9.70 -9.17 0.79
C ASN A 24 9.06 -10.54 1.04
N GLU A 25 8.95 -10.95 2.30
CA GLU A 25 8.43 -12.27 2.69
C GLU A 25 6.91 -12.36 2.60
N ALA A 26 6.21 -11.32 3.06
CA ALA A 26 4.75 -11.26 3.14
C ALA A 26 4.24 -9.85 2.81
N PRO A 27 4.37 -9.39 1.54
CA PRO A 27 4.11 -8.00 1.15
C PRO A 27 2.69 -7.50 1.46
N TYR A 28 1.70 -8.38 1.43
CA TYR A 28 0.31 -8.01 1.70
C TYR A 28 -0.01 -7.91 3.19
N ASP A 29 0.73 -8.61 4.05
CA ASP A 29 0.63 -8.51 5.50
C ASP A 29 1.51 -7.37 6.05
N ALA A 30 2.63 -7.09 5.38
CA ALA A 30 3.58 -6.02 5.67
C ALA A 30 3.12 -4.64 5.13
N TRP A 31 1.92 -4.21 5.55
CA TRP A 31 1.38 -2.89 5.17
C TRP A 31 2.30 -1.75 5.61
N LEU A 32 2.34 -0.64 4.86
CA LEU A 32 3.21 0.50 5.13
C LEU A 32 2.53 1.57 5.99
N ILE A 33 1.39 2.07 5.51
CA ILE A 33 0.59 3.11 6.18
C ILE A 33 -0.90 2.78 6.07
N LYS A 34 -1.69 3.27 7.03
CA LYS A 34 -3.15 3.32 6.94
C LYS A 34 -3.56 4.78 6.80
N VAL A 35 -4.49 5.05 5.89
CA VAL A 35 -5.01 6.39 5.61
C VAL A 35 -6.50 6.41 5.94
N ALA A 36 -6.95 7.46 6.62
CA ALA A 36 -8.34 7.76 6.94
C ALA A 36 -8.80 9.03 6.22
N ASP A 37 -10.09 9.35 6.34
CA ASP A 37 -10.70 10.57 5.78
C ASP A 37 -10.34 10.77 4.29
N ILE A 38 -10.52 9.71 3.50
CA ILE A 38 -10.17 9.72 2.08
C ILE A 38 -11.04 10.75 1.36
N THR A 39 -10.40 11.76 0.78
CA THR A 39 -11.06 12.86 0.05
C THR A 39 -10.95 12.71 -1.47
N ASP A 40 -9.92 12.02 -1.95
CA ASP A 40 -9.70 11.79 -3.37
C ASP A 40 -8.87 10.51 -3.60
N LYS A 41 -8.94 9.94 -4.79
CA LYS A 41 -8.13 8.79 -5.21
C LYS A 41 -7.82 8.83 -6.70
N VAL A 42 -6.64 8.34 -7.06
CA VAL A 42 -6.35 8.04 -8.46
C VAL A 42 -7.21 6.87 -8.94
N GLU A 43 -7.32 6.69 -10.26
CA GLU A 43 -7.96 5.50 -10.82
C GLU A 43 -7.17 4.25 -10.41
N LEU A 44 -7.82 3.36 -9.65
CA LEU A 44 -7.21 2.13 -9.14
C LEU A 44 -7.59 0.97 -10.06
N LEU A 45 -6.63 0.07 -10.24
CA LEU A 45 -6.83 -1.16 -11.00
C LEU A 45 -7.35 -2.27 -10.08
N ASP A 46 -8.22 -3.13 -10.62
CA ASP A 46 -8.50 -4.43 -10.00
C ASP A 46 -7.32 -5.39 -10.17
N ALA A 47 -7.43 -6.59 -9.57
CA ALA A 47 -6.34 -7.56 -9.56
C ALA A 47 -5.97 -8.07 -10.96
N ASP A 48 -6.94 -8.24 -11.85
CA ASP A 48 -6.69 -8.76 -13.20
C ASP A 48 -6.12 -7.67 -14.11
N ALA A 49 -6.65 -6.46 -14.02
CA ALA A 49 -6.12 -5.29 -14.70
C ALA A 49 -4.67 -4.99 -14.26
N TYR A 50 -4.34 -5.12 -12.97
CA TYR A 50 -2.99 -4.92 -12.46
C TYR A 50 -2.00 -5.99 -12.96
N ARG A 51 -2.42 -7.26 -13.01
CA ARG A 51 -1.61 -8.33 -13.62
C ARG A 51 -1.31 -8.06 -15.09
N GLY A 52 -2.32 -7.59 -15.84
CA GLY A 52 -2.18 -7.27 -17.26
C GLY A 52 -1.11 -6.22 -17.58
N VAL A 53 -0.91 -5.22 -16.70
CA VAL A 53 0.11 -4.17 -16.90
C VAL A 53 1.49 -4.52 -16.33
N THR A 54 1.56 -5.47 -15.40
CA THR A 54 2.81 -5.89 -14.76
C THR A 54 3.43 -7.14 -15.40
N GLY A 55 2.68 -7.86 -16.25
CA GLY A 55 3.17 -9.03 -16.97
C GLY A 55 3.45 -10.25 -16.08
N ALA A 56 2.81 -10.30 -14.91
CA ALA A 56 2.91 -11.40 -13.96
C ALA A 56 2.12 -12.65 -14.42
#